data_AF-K5ZED1-F1
#
_entry.id   AF-K5ZED1-F1
#
_cell.length_a   1.000
_cell.length_b   1.000
_cell.length_c   1.000
_cell.angle_alpha   90.00
_cell.angle_beta   90.00
_cell.angle_gamma   90.00
#
_symmetry.space_group_name_H-M   'P 1'
#
loop_
_entity.id
_entity.type
_entity.pdbx_description
1 polymer ?
#
loop_
_entity_poly.entity_id
_entity_poly.type
_entity_poly.pdbx_seq_one_letter_code
_entity_poly.pdbx_strand_id
1 'polypeptide(L)'
;KVERGAGSAYRVNGKEARARDVQTLFADLASGSRASAMVSQGRVGALVNARPEERRALLEEAAGITGLHARRHEAELKLKGAEQNLLRADDLKGQLEARLGELRKQARQATRYKGLSGNIRAVRGGAAVHSAGDFGEGAGDGAG
;
A
#
# COMPACT_ATOMS: atom_id res chain seq x y z
N LYS A 1 -36.03 32.59 12.25
CA LYS A 1 -35.88 33.68 11.27
C LYS A 1 -35.05 33.13 10.12
N VAL A 2 -35.63 32.91 8.94
CA VAL A 2 -34.91 32.42 7.75
C VAL A 2 -34.44 33.66 6.99
N GLU A 3 -33.14 33.89 6.94
CA GLU A 3 -32.56 34.99 6.16
C GLU A 3 -32.59 34.62 4.68
N ARG A 4 -33.36 35.37 3.89
CA ARG A 4 -33.34 35.24 2.42
C ARG A 4 -32.02 35.81 1.91
N GLY A 5 -31.16 34.95 1.37
CA GLY A 5 -29.96 35.37 0.63
C GLY A 5 -28.70 34.60 1.00
N ALA A 6 -28.62 34.06 2.21
CA ALA A 6 -27.55 33.13 2.59
C ALA A 6 -28.11 31.69 2.47
N GLY A 7 -27.33 30.78 1.89
CA GLY A 7 -27.75 29.39 1.68
C GLY A 7 -28.25 28.70 2.95
N SER A 8 -28.94 27.57 2.78
CA SER A 8 -29.48 26.78 3.88
C SER A 8 -28.40 26.42 4.91
N ALA A 9 -28.61 26.76 6.17
CA ALA A 9 -27.76 26.33 7.28
C ALA A 9 -28.17 24.92 7.73
N TYR A 10 -27.23 23.98 7.78
CA TYR A 10 -27.48 22.59 8.17
C TYR A 10 -26.91 22.32 9.56
N ARG A 11 -27.62 21.53 10.37
CA ARG A 11 -27.16 21.12 11.70
C ARG A 11 -27.45 19.65 11.98
N VAL A 12 -26.52 18.96 12.64
CA VAL A 12 -26.68 17.59 13.14
C VAL A 12 -26.38 17.59 14.63
N ASN A 13 -27.32 17.11 15.46
CA ASN A 13 -27.22 17.13 16.92
C ASN A 13 -26.83 18.51 17.50
N GLY A 14 -27.39 19.59 16.95
CA GLY A 14 -27.13 20.96 17.38
C GLY A 14 -25.83 21.59 16.88
N LYS A 15 -24.94 20.83 16.23
CA LYS A 15 -23.69 21.33 15.64
C LYS A 15 -23.91 21.68 14.18
N GLU A 16 -23.25 22.74 13.72
CA GLU A 16 -23.27 23.13 12.31
C GLU A 16 -22.58 22.06 11.45
N ALA A 17 -23.25 21.66 10.38
CA ALA A 17 -22.82 20.60 9.47
C ALA A 17 -22.89 21.12 8.04
N ARG A 18 -22.11 20.54 7.14
CA ARG A 18 -22.21 20.87 5.72
C ARG A 18 -23.40 20.14 5.11
N ALA A 19 -24.00 20.73 4.09
CA ALA A 19 -25.09 20.11 3.32
C ALA A 19 -24.75 18.67 2.88
N ARG A 20 -23.51 18.46 2.44
CA ARG A 20 -23.00 17.15 1.99
C ARG A 20 -22.95 16.11 3.10
N ASP A 21 -22.50 16.49 4.29
CA ASP A 21 -22.38 15.56 5.42
C ASP A 21 -23.77 15.11 5.90
N VAL A 22 -24.74 16.02 5.87
CA VAL A 22 -26.15 15.71 6.16
C VAL A 22 -26.74 14.77 5.10
N GLN A 23 -26.44 15.00 3.81
CA GLN A 23 -26.86 14.08 2.73
C GLN A 23 -26.27 12.68 2.88
N THR A 24 -24.99 12.57 3.26
CA THR A 24 -24.33 11.27 3.49
C THR A 24 -24.95 10.52 4.67
N LEU A 25 -25.18 11.21 5.81
CA LEU A 25 -25.85 10.62 6.98
C LEU A 25 -27.21 10.01 6.62
N PHE A 26 -28.00 10.73 5.81
CA PHE A 26 -29.30 10.29 5.36
C PHE A 26 -29.26 9.19 4.28
N ALA A 27 -28.18 9.11 3.51
CA ALA A 27 -27.95 8.00 2.57
C ALA A 27 -27.62 6.70 3.31
N ASP A 28 -26.81 6.78 4.38
CA ASP A 28 -26.41 5.62 5.19
C ASP A 28 -27.57 5.06 6.01
N LEU A 29 -28.52 5.91 6.42
CA LEU A 29 -29.71 5.51 7.18
C LEU A 29 -30.88 5.00 6.30
N ALA A 30 -30.73 4.98 4.97
CA ALA A 30 -31.81 4.76 4.01
C ALA A 30 -33.03 5.70 4.19
N SER A 31 -32.88 6.79 4.97
CA SER A 31 -33.95 7.69 5.40
C SER A 31 -33.71 9.14 4.94
N GLY A 32 -33.18 9.35 3.73
CA GLY A 32 -32.97 10.66 3.11
C GLY A 32 -34.07 11.12 2.14
N SER A 33 -33.77 12.15 1.35
CA SER A 33 -34.64 12.64 0.26
C SER A 33 -34.94 11.60 -0.84
N ARG A 34 -34.21 10.47 -0.83
CA ARG A 34 -34.47 9.27 -1.65
C ARG A 34 -34.92 8.05 -0.83
N ALA A 35 -35.29 8.23 0.43
CA ALA A 35 -35.87 7.17 1.24
C ALA A 35 -37.14 6.66 0.57
N SER A 36 -37.19 5.34 0.35
CA SER A 36 -38.37 4.63 -0.14
C SER A 36 -39.64 4.91 0.70
N ALA A 37 -39.46 5.42 1.94
CA ALA A 37 -40.53 5.74 2.87
C ALA A 37 -41.21 7.12 2.68
N MET A 38 -40.68 8.03 1.86
CA MET A 38 -41.27 9.37 1.70
C MET A 38 -42.04 9.51 0.38
N VAL A 39 -43.33 9.14 0.43
CA VAL A 39 -44.27 9.35 -0.68
C VAL A 39 -44.69 10.82 -0.69
N SER A 40 -44.03 11.64 -1.52
CA SER A 40 -44.51 13.00 -1.79
C SER A 40 -45.84 12.93 -2.56
N GLN A 41 -46.77 13.84 -2.25
CA GLN A 41 -48.06 13.91 -2.92
C GLN A 41 -47.85 14.02 -4.44
N GLY A 42 -48.54 13.16 -5.22
CA GLY A 42 -48.39 13.11 -6.68
C GLY A 42 -47.35 12.12 -7.24
N ARG A 43 -46.51 11.49 -6.39
CA ARG A 43 -45.49 10.52 -6.84
C ARG A 43 -46.11 9.25 -7.44
N VAL A 44 -47.27 8.82 -6.95
CA VAL A 44 -48.04 7.71 -7.53
C VAL A 44 -48.57 8.06 -8.93
N GLY A 45 -49.09 9.29 -9.12
CA GLY A 45 -49.53 9.77 -10.43
C GLY A 45 -48.39 9.91 -11.42
N ALA A 46 -47.22 10.36 -10.97
CA ALA A 46 -46.00 10.39 -11.78
C ALA A 46 -45.55 8.98 -12.18
N LEU A 47 -45.61 7.99 -11.28
CA LEU A 47 -45.27 6.60 -11.58
C LEU A 47 -46.21 5.97 -12.63
N VAL A 48 -47.51 6.24 -12.52
CA VAL A 48 -48.53 5.72 -13.46
C VAL A 48 -48.31 6.28 -14.87
N ASN A 49 -47.93 7.56 -14.96
CA ASN A 49 -47.66 8.25 -16.23
C ASN A 49 -46.21 8.15 -16.73
N ALA A 50 -45.29 7.62 -15.91
CA ALA A 50 -43.87 7.51 -16.25
C ALA A 50 -43.63 6.54 -17.42
N ARG A 51 -42.63 6.86 -18.24
CA ARG A 51 -42.19 5.99 -19.32
C ARG A 51 -41.60 4.69 -18.76
N PRO A 52 -41.58 3.58 -19.53
CA PRO A 52 -41.07 2.30 -19.06
C PRO A 52 -39.66 2.37 -18.45
N GLU A 53 -38.77 3.19 -19.00
CA GLU A 53 -37.39 3.34 -18.50
C GLU A 53 -37.34 3.99 -17.11
N GLU A 54 -38.13 5.06 -16.91
CA GLU A 54 -38.23 5.78 -15.63
C GLU A 54 -38.87 4.91 -14.54
N ARG A 55 -39.90 4.15 -14.91
CA ARG A 55 -40.59 3.22 -14.00
C ARG A 55 -39.66 2.09 -13.57
N ARG A 56 -38.85 1.57 -14.50
CA ARG A 56 -37.85 0.55 -14.21
C ARG A 56 -36.78 1.04 -13.24
N ALA A 57 -36.24 2.25 -13.44
CA ALA A 57 -35.25 2.82 -12.53
C ALA A 57 -35.79 2.96 -11.09
N LEU A 58 -37.05 3.40 -10.93
CA LEU A 58 -37.71 3.50 -9.63
C LEU A 58 -37.98 2.12 -8.99
N LEU A 59 -38.35 1.11 -9.79
CA LEU A 59 -38.53 -0.26 -9.30
C LEU A 59 -37.20 -0.89 -8.88
N GLU A 60 -36.13 -0.65 -9.64
CA GLU A 60 -34.78 -1.10 -9.31
C GLU A 60 -34.26 -0.43 -8.02
N GLU A 61 -34.62 0.84 -7.78
CA GLU A 61 -34.29 1.59 -6.57
C GLU A 61 -35.07 1.03 -5.36
N ALA A 62 -36.37 0.79 -5.53
CA ALA A 62 -37.24 0.23 -4.50
C ALA A 62 -36.87 -1.22 -4.13
N ALA A 63 -36.39 -2.00 -5.09
CA ALA A 63 -35.90 -3.36 -4.88
C ALA A 63 -34.43 -3.42 -4.39
N GLY A 64 -33.75 -2.27 -4.26
CA GLY A 64 -32.36 -2.19 -3.78
C GLY A 64 -31.33 -2.80 -4.73
N ILE A 65 -31.72 -3.07 -5.98
CA ILE A 65 -30.86 -3.64 -7.04
C ILE A 65 -30.19 -2.55 -7.90
N THR A 66 -30.54 -1.28 -7.70
CA THR A 66 -29.88 -0.14 -8.35
C THR A 66 -28.37 -0.24 -8.24
N GLY A 67 -27.72 -0.26 -9.39
CA GLY A 67 -26.27 -0.21 -9.48
C GLY A 67 -25.55 -1.52 -9.13
N LEU A 68 -26.23 -2.66 -9.06
CA LEU A 68 -25.55 -3.96 -8.87
C LEU A 68 -24.49 -4.19 -9.97
N HIS A 69 -24.83 -3.89 -11.22
CA HIS A 69 -23.88 -3.95 -12.35
C HIS A 69 -22.73 -2.95 -12.19
N ALA A 70 -22.99 -1.74 -11.71
CA ALA A 70 -21.97 -0.74 -11.46
C ALA A 70 -21.01 -1.16 -10.33
N ARG A 71 -21.54 -1.68 -9.22
CA ARG A 71 -20.75 -2.22 -8.10
C ARG A 71 -19.93 -3.44 -8.51
N ARG A 72 -20.52 -4.34 -9.32
CA ARG A 72 -19.80 -5.48 -9.89
C ARG A 72 -18.65 -5.00 -10.77
N HIS A 73 -18.91 -4.04 -11.66
CA HIS A 73 -17.88 -3.48 -12.53
C HIS A 73 -16.76 -2.80 -11.74
N GLU A 74 -17.10 -2.02 -10.70
CA GLU A 74 -16.12 -1.40 -9.81
C GLU A 74 -15.27 -2.45 -9.06
N ALA A 75 -15.91 -3.52 -8.57
CA ALA A 75 -15.21 -4.64 -7.94
C ALA A 75 -14.28 -5.37 -8.92
N GLU A 76 -14.72 -5.59 -10.16
CA GLU A 76 -13.90 -6.19 -11.23
C GLU A 76 -12.70 -5.30 -11.58
N LEU A 77 -12.87 -3.97 -11.62
CA LEU A 77 -11.77 -3.03 -11.82
C LEU A 77 -10.76 -3.07 -10.66
N LYS A 78 -11.25 -3.09 -9.42
CA LYS A 78 -10.38 -3.20 -8.22
C LYS A 78 -9.62 -4.53 -8.22
N LEU A 79 -10.28 -5.63 -8.58
CA LEU A 79 -9.68 -6.96 -8.66
C LEU A 79 -8.54 -6.97 -9.70
N LYS A 80 -8.79 -6.47 -10.92
CA LYS A 80 -7.75 -6.36 -11.96
C LYS A 80 -6.57 -5.51 -11.51
N GLY A 81 -6.83 -4.40 -10.80
CA GLY A 81 -5.78 -3.57 -10.22
C GLY A 81 -4.95 -4.32 -9.18
N ALA A 82 -5.60 -5.11 -8.32
CA ALA A 82 -4.91 -5.94 -7.33
C ALA A 82 -4.05 -7.04 -7.98
N GLU A 83 -4.56 -7.69 -9.03
CA GLU A 83 -3.80 -8.70 -9.80
C GLU A 83 -2.54 -8.10 -10.44
N GLN A 84 -2.65 -6.92 -11.07
CA GLN A 84 -1.48 -6.22 -11.59
C GLN A 84 -0.47 -5.83 -10.50
N ASN A 85 -0.95 -5.43 -9.33
CA ASN A 85 -0.07 -5.11 -8.20
C ASN A 85 0.68 -6.35 -7.71
N LEU A 86 0.01 -7.51 -7.67
CA LEU A 86 0.63 -8.78 -7.28
C LEU A 86 1.73 -9.19 -8.26
N LEU A 87 1.48 -9.10 -9.56
CA LEU A 87 2.49 -9.38 -10.59
C LEU A 87 3.75 -8.52 -10.43
N ARG A 88 3.57 -7.22 -10.14
CA ARG A 88 4.71 -6.31 -9.89
C ARG A 88 5.45 -6.66 -8.60
N ALA A 89 4.73 -7.08 -7.55
CA ALA A 89 5.34 -7.48 -6.29
C ALA A 89 6.18 -8.76 -6.45
N ASP A 90 5.70 -9.73 -7.24
CA ASP A 90 6.44 -10.96 -7.53
C ASP A 90 7.71 -10.69 -8.35
N ASP A 91 7.65 -9.81 -9.35
CA ASP A 91 8.84 -9.38 -10.10
C ASP A 91 9.88 -8.71 -9.18
N LEU A 92 9.44 -7.76 -8.35
CA LEU A 92 10.32 -7.10 -7.37
C LEU A 92 10.94 -8.11 -6.39
N LYS A 93 10.17 -9.09 -5.93
CA LYS A 93 10.66 -10.17 -5.07
C LYS A 93 11.76 -10.95 -5.78
N GLY A 94 11.57 -11.35 -7.04
CA GLY A 94 12.59 -12.03 -7.84
C GLY A 94 13.89 -11.22 -7.98
N GLN A 95 13.78 -9.92 -8.23
CA GLN A 95 14.93 -9.01 -8.28
C GLN A 95 15.68 -8.94 -6.95
N LEU A 96 14.95 -8.88 -5.82
CA LEU A 96 15.54 -8.85 -4.48
C LEU A 96 16.24 -10.17 -4.15
N GLU A 97 15.66 -11.31 -4.52
CA GLU A 97 16.29 -12.63 -4.34
C GLU A 97 17.59 -12.74 -5.13
N ALA A 98 17.62 -12.27 -6.38
CA ALA A 98 18.83 -12.22 -7.18
C ALA A 98 19.91 -11.35 -6.53
N ARG A 99 19.54 -10.14 -6.07
CA ARG A 99 20.45 -9.22 -5.38
C ARG A 99 20.99 -9.82 -4.07
N LEU A 100 20.16 -10.52 -3.32
CA LEU A 100 20.57 -11.24 -2.12
C LEU A 100 21.56 -12.36 -2.44
N GLY A 101 21.36 -13.09 -3.54
CA GLY A 101 22.28 -14.10 -4.04
C GLY A 101 23.67 -13.54 -4.31
N GLU A 102 23.75 -12.40 -5.02
CA GLU A 102 25.01 -11.72 -5.29
C GLU A 102 25.68 -11.20 -4.01
N LEU A 103 24.92 -10.60 -3.10
CA LEU A 103 25.46 -10.12 -1.83
C LEU A 103 26.04 -11.27 -0.97
N ARG A 104 25.40 -12.44 -0.99
CA ARG A 104 25.93 -13.65 -0.33
C ARG A 104 27.24 -14.12 -0.95
N LYS A 105 27.39 -14.06 -2.28
CA LYS A 105 28.66 -14.39 -2.96
C LYS A 105 29.76 -13.40 -2.56
N GLN A 106 29.46 -12.10 -2.58
CA GLN A 106 30.38 -11.04 -2.17
C GLN A 106 30.83 -11.22 -0.71
N ALA A 107 29.90 -11.51 0.20
CA ALA A 107 30.22 -11.77 1.61
C ALA A 107 31.18 -12.96 1.77
N ARG A 108 30.94 -14.07 1.05
CA ARG A 108 31.85 -15.24 1.06
C ARG A 108 33.24 -14.89 0.53
N GLN A 109 33.32 -14.10 -0.55
CA GLN A 109 34.61 -13.64 -1.09
C GLN A 109 35.35 -12.75 -0.10
N ALA A 110 34.67 -11.80 0.55
CA ALA A 110 35.25 -10.93 1.56
C ALA A 110 35.78 -11.71 2.77
N THR A 111 35.05 -12.73 3.24
CA THR A 111 35.51 -13.61 4.33
C THR A 111 36.76 -14.39 3.93
N ARG A 112 36.79 -14.96 2.72
CA ARG A 112 37.98 -15.66 2.21
C ARG A 112 39.19 -14.73 2.08
N TYR A 113 38.98 -13.52 1.56
CA TYR A 113 40.03 -12.51 1.45
C TYR A 113 40.61 -12.16 2.82
N LYS A 114 39.77 -11.88 3.83
CA LYS A 114 40.22 -11.61 5.21
C LYS A 114 41.07 -12.74 5.78
N GLY A 115 40.65 -14.00 5.58
CA GLY A 115 41.42 -15.17 6.01
C GLY A 115 42.79 -15.25 5.32
N LEU A 116 42.83 -15.10 3.99
CA LEU A 116 44.07 -15.13 3.23
C LEU A 116 45.02 -13.98 3.63
N SER A 117 44.50 -12.76 3.80
CA SER A 117 45.28 -11.62 4.27
C SER A 117 45.85 -11.85 5.68
N GLY A 118 45.10 -12.53 6.55
CA GLY A 118 45.58 -12.95 7.87
C GLY A 118 46.76 -13.92 7.76
N ASN A 119 46.63 -14.97 6.93
CA ASN A 119 47.70 -15.94 6.69
C ASN A 119 48.96 -15.28 6.12
N ILE A 120 48.80 -14.39 5.13
CA ILE A 120 49.93 -13.64 4.55
C ILE A 120 50.63 -12.80 5.61
N ARG A 121 49.87 -12.14 6.50
CA ARG A 121 50.43 -11.34 7.60
C ARG A 121 51.20 -12.21 8.59
N ALA A 122 50.66 -13.38 8.95
CA ALA A 122 51.33 -14.32 9.85
C ALA A 122 52.65 -14.85 9.27
N VAL A 123 52.65 -15.27 8.00
CA VAL A 123 53.87 -15.75 7.31
C VAL A 123 54.92 -14.65 7.21
N ARG A 124 54.53 -13.42 6.83
CA ARG A 124 55.45 -12.28 6.80
C ARG A 124 56.03 -11.95 8.17
N GLY A 125 55.21 -12.01 9.22
CA GLY A 125 55.66 -11.81 10.60
C GLY A 125 56.69 -12.86 11.03
N GLY A 126 56.41 -14.14 10.75
CA GLY A 126 57.34 -15.23 11.06
C GLY A 126 58.67 -15.12 10.31
N ALA A 127 58.64 -14.74 9.02
CA ALA A 127 59.85 -14.50 8.24
C ALA A 127 60.69 -13.33 8.80
N ALA A 128 60.05 -12.26 9.26
CA ALA A 128 60.74 -11.12 9.89
C ALA A 128 61.40 -11.50 11.22
N VAL A 129 60.77 -12.35 12.03
CA VAL A 129 61.34 -12.86 13.28
C VAL A 129 62.52 -13.80 13.01
N HIS A 130 62.40 -14.69 12.03
CA HIS A 130 63.50 -15.59 11.65
C HIS A 130 64.70 -14.80 11.14
N SER A 131 64.49 -13.83 10.26
CA SER A 131 65.58 -12.97 9.79
C SER A 131 66.25 -12.17 10.90
N ALA A 132 65.53 -11.79 11.96
CA ALA A 132 66.11 -11.07 13.10
C ALA A 132 66.90 -11.99 14.05
N GLY A 133 66.55 -13.27 14.13
CA GLY A 133 67.28 -14.29 14.91
C GLY A 133 68.65 -14.63 14.29
N ASP A 134 68.72 -14.76 12.98
CA ASP A 134 69.97 -15.11 12.27
C ASP A 134 71.06 -14.02 12.37
N PHE A 135 70.69 -12.75 12.61
CA PHE A 135 71.67 -11.68 12.87
C PHE A 135 72.19 -11.66 14.32
N GLY A 136 71.50 -12.30 15.27
CA GLY A 136 71.89 -12.33 16.68
C GLY A 136 72.94 -13.39 17.01
N GLU A 137 73.02 -14.46 16.23
CA GLU A 137 73.89 -15.62 16.53
C GLU A 137 75.32 -15.45 15.97
N GLY A 138 75.52 -14.57 14.98
CA GLY A 138 76.84 -14.30 14.37
C GLY A 138 77.73 -13.27 15.08
N ALA A 139 77.26 -12.61 16.15
CA ALA A 139 78.01 -11.55 16.83
C ALA A 139 78.76 -12.02 18.11
N GLY A 140 78.67 -13.31 18.47
CA GLY A 140 79.20 -13.85 19.72
C GLY A 140 80.60 -14.51 19.64
N ASP A 141 81.13 -14.80 18.45
CA ASP A 141 82.29 -15.70 18.30
C ASP A 141 83.60 -14.98 17.89
N GLY A 142 83.68 -13.66 18.10
CA GLY A 142 84.80 -12.81 17.66
C GLY A 142 85.59 -12.11 18.76
N ALA A 143 85.50 -12.55 20.01
CA ALA A 143 86.26 -11.99 21.13
C ALA A 143 87.01 -13.09 21.90
N GLY A 144 88.18 -13.45 21.37
CA GLY A 144 89.18 -14.32 21.99
C GLY A 144 90.56 -13.93 21.53
#